data_AF-A0A1D3L750-F1
#
_entry.id   AF-A0A1D3L750-F1
#
_cell.length_a   1.000
_cell.length_b   1.000
_cell.length_c   1.000
_cell.angle_alpha   90.00
_cell.angle_beta   90.00
_cell.angle_gamma   90.00
#
_symmetry.space_group_name_H-M   'P 1'
#
loop_
_entity.id
_entity.type
_entity.pdbx_description
1 polymer ?
#
loop_
_entity_poly.entity_id
_entity_poly.type
_entity_poly.pdbx_seq_one_letter_code
_entity_poly.pdbx_strand_id
1 'polypeptide(L)'
;SNYNNGRSVYFKNHGGHTIIEKLNNKISDSNKYNTIIKEICDLNRIKIVDGNVLTGKVVRVYSPNLVMVQQRCRNLFELPQKYFYALAEKFEISENTTVIVYASANINDHNRSDKKFYKNTILESANLFKTEVNSEIDIRNGELKKLFVNLLGFFIKKEDEHVDLTCVSSEDEHVDLTCVSSIYDNVSNAKNPFTKMCKA
;
A
#
# COMPACT_ATOMS: atom_id res chain seq x y z
N SER A 1 10.70 -11.32 -13.76
CA SER A 1 10.60 -11.37 -15.24
C SER A 1 10.69 -9.94 -15.78
N ASN A 2 11.42 -9.72 -16.87
CA ASN A 2 11.50 -8.39 -17.51
C ASN A 2 10.37 -8.29 -18.54
N TYR A 3 9.45 -7.34 -18.36
CA TYR A 3 8.53 -6.95 -19.42
C TYR A 3 9.23 -5.86 -20.23
N ASN A 4 9.30 -6.02 -21.55
CA ASN A 4 10.04 -5.19 -22.53
C ASN A 4 9.54 -3.72 -22.66
N ASN A 5 9.08 -3.09 -21.58
CA ASN A 5 8.52 -1.73 -21.57
C ASN A 5 9.04 -0.88 -20.38
N GLY A 6 10.18 -1.23 -19.79
CA GLY A 6 10.74 -0.52 -18.62
C GLY A 6 10.12 -0.92 -17.28
N ARG A 7 9.37 -2.03 -17.22
CA ARG A 7 8.82 -2.63 -15.99
C ARG A 7 9.57 -3.91 -15.64
N SER A 8 10.09 -3.99 -14.41
CA SER A 8 10.74 -5.19 -13.89
C SER A 8 10.20 -5.57 -12.53
N VAL A 9 10.06 -6.88 -12.31
CA VAL A 9 9.55 -7.47 -11.06
C VAL A 9 10.58 -8.43 -10.49
N TYR A 10 10.89 -8.27 -9.21
CA TYR A 10 11.81 -9.10 -8.44
C TYR A 10 11.13 -9.60 -7.17
N PHE A 11 11.37 -10.86 -6.84
CA PHE A 11 10.90 -11.47 -5.60
C PHE A 11 12.09 -11.97 -4.80
N LYS A 12 12.03 -11.80 -3.49
CA LYS A 12 13.02 -12.35 -2.56
C LYS A 12 12.29 -12.91 -1.34
N ASN A 13 12.57 -14.17 -1.02
CA ASN A 13 12.15 -14.77 0.24
C ASN A 13 13.00 -14.19 1.37
N HIS A 14 12.35 -13.62 2.40
CA HIS A 14 13.03 -13.06 3.56
C HIS A 14 13.16 -14.06 4.72
N GLY A 15 12.69 -15.30 4.52
CA GLY A 15 12.60 -16.33 5.56
C GLY A 15 11.22 -16.38 6.21
N GLY A 16 10.85 -17.55 6.77
CA GLY A 16 9.49 -17.82 7.22
C GLY A 16 8.49 -17.72 6.06
N HIS A 17 7.35 -17.08 6.32
CA HIS A 17 6.27 -16.83 5.35
C HIS A 17 6.30 -15.40 4.78
N THR A 18 7.45 -14.72 4.78
CA THR A 18 7.56 -13.33 4.30
C THR A 18 8.22 -13.26 2.92
N ILE A 19 7.47 -12.72 1.95
CA ILE A 19 7.95 -12.45 0.60
C ILE A 19 8.16 -10.94 0.47
N ILE A 20 9.27 -10.54 -0.15
CA ILE A 20 9.53 -9.16 -0.56
C ILE A 20 9.39 -9.10 -2.07
N GLU A 21 8.51 -8.24 -2.55
CA GLU A 21 8.36 -7.91 -3.97
C GLU A 21 8.95 -6.51 -4.21
N LYS A 22 9.71 -6.39 -5.30
CA LYS A 22 10.21 -5.12 -5.81
C LYS A 22 9.76 -4.95 -7.26
N LEU A 23 9.09 -3.85 -7.51
CA LEU A 23 8.60 -3.45 -8.81
C LEU A 23 9.28 -2.15 -9.22
N ASN A 24 9.89 -2.13 -10.41
CA ASN A 24 10.38 -0.89 -11.00
C ASN A 24 9.54 -0.56 -12.22
N ASN A 25 9.26 0.72 -12.40
CA ASN A 25 8.53 1.24 -13.54
C ASN A 25 9.12 2.59 -13.97
N LYS A 26 9.27 2.79 -15.27
CA LYS A 26 9.69 4.05 -15.87
C LYS A 26 8.47 4.77 -16.46
N ILE A 27 8.07 5.88 -15.84
CA ILE A 27 6.93 6.67 -16.26
C ILE A 27 7.45 7.87 -17.07
N SER A 28 7.35 7.78 -18.40
CA SER A 28 7.64 8.93 -19.30
C SER A 28 6.88 10.19 -18.87
N ASP A 29 7.53 11.34 -19.11
CA ASP A 29 7.13 12.69 -18.69
C ASP A 29 7.48 12.97 -17.21
N SER A 30 8.58 13.70 -17.02
CA SER A 30 9.09 14.10 -15.70
C SER A 30 8.15 15.06 -14.96
N ASN A 31 7.22 15.73 -15.66
CA ASN A 31 6.21 16.59 -15.02
C ASN A 31 5.19 15.78 -14.21
N LYS A 32 5.10 14.46 -14.40
CA LYS A 32 4.22 13.58 -13.63
C LYS A 32 4.70 13.34 -12.21
N TYR A 33 5.91 13.76 -11.85
CA TYR A 33 6.51 13.55 -10.53
C TYR A 33 5.58 13.95 -9.38
N ASN A 34 5.12 15.21 -9.37
CA ASN A 34 4.23 15.72 -8.33
C ASN A 34 2.84 15.06 -8.37
N THR A 35 2.37 14.71 -9.57
CA THR A 35 1.08 14.01 -9.74
C THR A 35 1.13 12.61 -9.13
N ILE A 36 2.21 11.86 -9.36
CA ILE A 36 2.42 10.51 -8.79
C ILE A 36 2.46 10.58 -7.26
N ILE A 37 3.22 11.52 -6.68
CA ILE A 37 3.28 11.73 -5.23
C ILE A 37 1.88 12.02 -4.68
N LYS A 38 1.14 12.93 -5.32
CA LYS A 38 -0.22 13.28 -4.91
C LYS A 38 -1.16 12.08 -4.99
N GLU A 39 -1.10 11.26 -6.04
CA GLU A 39 -1.95 10.08 -6.20
C GLU A 39 -1.68 8.99 -5.16
N ILE A 40 -0.43 8.81 -4.75
CA ILE A 40 -0.04 7.89 -3.67
C ILE A 40 -0.53 8.42 -2.32
N CYS A 41 -0.42 9.73 -2.08
CA CYS A 41 -0.86 10.35 -0.82
C CYS A 41 -2.37 10.62 -0.73
N ASP A 42 -3.10 10.61 -1.85
CA ASP A 42 -4.55 10.86 -1.87
C ASP A 42 -5.32 9.60 -1.47
N LEU A 43 -5.33 9.36 -0.16
CA LEU A 43 -5.98 8.22 0.47
C LEU A 43 -7.50 8.35 0.54
N ASN A 44 -8.05 9.55 0.41
CA ASN A 44 -9.49 9.80 0.58
C ASN A 44 -10.31 9.49 -0.68
N ARG A 45 -9.66 9.15 -1.80
CA ARG A 45 -10.34 8.78 -3.04
C ARG A 45 -10.75 7.31 -3.05
N ILE A 46 -11.99 7.06 -3.45
CA ILE A 46 -12.44 5.73 -3.83
C ILE A 46 -11.72 5.34 -5.12
N LYS A 47 -11.02 4.21 -5.12
CA LYS A 47 -10.32 3.67 -6.29
C LYS A 47 -10.90 2.30 -6.62
N ILE A 48 -11.24 2.07 -7.90
CA ILE A 48 -11.69 0.76 -8.38
C ILE A 48 -10.59 0.17 -9.25
N VAL A 49 -10.02 -0.95 -8.84
CA VAL A 49 -8.91 -1.61 -9.54
C VAL A 49 -9.15 -3.12 -9.50
N ASP A 50 -9.15 -3.76 -10.67
CA ASP A 50 -9.30 -5.22 -10.81
C ASP A 50 -10.48 -5.82 -10.03
N GLY A 51 -11.63 -5.15 -10.05
CA GLY A 51 -12.81 -5.60 -9.30
C GLY A 51 -12.75 -5.36 -7.79
N ASN A 52 -11.77 -4.60 -7.30
CA ASN A 52 -11.65 -4.20 -5.90
C ASN A 52 -11.97 -2.71 -5.74
N VAL A 53 -12.77 -2.40 -4.72
CA VAL A 53 -13.03 -1.03 -4.27
C VAL A 53 -12.11 -0.74 -3.08
N LEU A 54 -11.16 0.16 -3.30
CA LEU A 54 -10.24 0.66 -2.29
C LEU A 54 -10.77 1.98 -1.73
N THR A 55 -10.90 2.05 -0.42
CA THR A 55 -11.27 3.29 0.30
C THR A 55 -10.26 3.52 1.42
N GLY A 56 -9.64 4.69 1.43
CA GLY A 56 -8.71 5.08 2.49
C GLY A 56 -9.25 6.25 3.29
N LYS A 57 -8.74 6.41 4.51
CA LYS A 57 -8.91 7.63 5.28
C LYS A 57 -7.75 7.81 6.25
N VAL A 58 -7.47 9.07 6.59
CA VAL A 58 -6.58 9.40 7.70
C VAL A 58 -7.35 9.22 9.01
N VAL A 59 -6.83 8.41 9.93
CA VAL A 59 -7.44 8.17 11.25
C VAL A 59 -6.74 8.92 12.38
N ARG A 60 -5.48 9.32 12.17
CA ARG A 60 -4.74 10.19 13.09
C ARG A 60 -3.64 10.94 12.35
N VAL A 61 -3.39 12.18 12.73
CA VAL A 61 -2.24 12.97 12.26
C VAL A 61 -1.24 13.10 13.40
N TYR A 62 0.02 12.74 13.16
CA TYR A 62 1.11 12.94 14.13
C TYR A 62 1.96 14.16 13.76
N SER A 63 2.21 14.35 12.46
CA SER A 63 2.92 15.49 11.90
C SER A 63 2.44 15.76 10.48
N PRO A 64 2.87 16.85 9.82
CA PRO A 64 2.53 17.11 8.41
C PRO A 64 2.92 15.98 7.45
N ASN A 65 3.93 15.18 7.81
CA ASN A 65 4.47 14.11 6.96
C ASN A 65 4.20 12.70 7.50
N LEU A 66 3.69 12.56 8.73
CA LEU A 66 3.42 11.27 9.38
C LEU A 66 1.97 11.19 9.85
N VAL A 67 1.24 10.22 9.31
CA VAL A 67 -0.17 9.97 9.62
C VAL A 67 -0.42 8.49 9.86
N MET A 68 -1.48 8.18 10.61
CA MET A 68 -2.07 6.85 10.61
C MET A 68 -3.23 6.82 9.64
N VAL A 69 -3.28 5.76 8.85
CA VAL A 69 -4.26 5.58 7.79
C VAL A 69 -5.01 4.27 8.02
N GLN A 70 -6.29 4.28 7.68
CA GLN A 70 -7.07 3.06 7.49
C GLN A 70 -7.30 2.90 5.99
N GLN A 71 -6.97 1.72 5.48
CA GLN A 71 -7.30 1.33 4.11
C GLN A 71 -8.26 0.15 4.17
N ARG A 72 -9.39 0.25 3.49
CA ARG A 72 -10.34 -0.84 3.27
C ARG A 72 -10.29 -1.28 1.81
N CYS A 73 -10.40 -2.58 1.61
CA CYS A 73 -10.44 -3.24 0.32
C CYS A 73 -11.67 -4.16 0.28
N ARG A 74 -12.57 -3.87 -0.64
CA ARG A 74 -13.74 -4.69 -0.91
C ARG A 74 -13.60 -5.29 -2.29
N ASN A 75 -13.42 -6.60 -2.35
CA ASN A 75 -13.60 -7.34 -3.59
C ASN A 75 -15.10 -7.33 -3.93
N LEU A 76 -15.46 -7.01 -5.18
CA LEU A 76 -16.85 -6.99 -5.64
C LEU A 76 -17.46 -8.40 -5.68
N PHE A 77 -16.62 -9.45 -5.71
CA PHE A 77 -17.03 -10.84 -5.88
C PHE A 77 -16.83 -11.70 -4.62
N GLU A 78 -16.13 -11.19 -3.60
CA GLU A 78 -15.78 -11.96 -2.39
C GLU A 78 -16.02 -11.19 -1.09
N LEU A 79 -16.52 -11.91 -0.08
CA LEU A 79 -16.65 -11.47 1.31
C LEU A 79 -15.81 -12.39 2.22
N PRO A 80 -15.30 -11.91 3.36
CA PRO A 80 -15.51 -10.58 3.95
C PRO A 80 -14.62 -9.49 3.34
N GLN A 81 -15.06 -8.22 3.44
CA GLN A 81 -14.18 -7.11 3.08
C GLN A 81 -12.99 -7.05 4.05
N LYS A 82 -11.89 -6.51 3.54
CA LYS A 82 -10.59 -6.51 4.21
C LYS A 82 -10.20 -5.10 4.57
N TYR A 83 -9.41 -4.93 5.62
CA TYR A 83 -8.88 -3.62 5.99
C TYR A 83 -7.54 -3.75 6.69
N PHE A 84 -6.75 -2.70 6.67
CA PHE A 84 -5.56 -2.58 7.49
C PHE A 84 -5.39 -1.17 8.01
N TYR A 85 -4.59 -1.06 9.06
CA TYR A 85 -4.05 0.21 9.52
C TYR A 85 -2.54 0.24 9.29
N ALA A 86 -2.02 1.41 8.92
CA ALA A 86 -0.60 1.63 8.78
C ALA A 86 -0.22 3.05 9.23
N LEU A 87 1.01 3.20 9.72
CA LEU A 87 1.69 4.49 9.72
C LEU A 87 2.16 4.75 8.30
N ALA A 88 1.87 5.94 7.78
CA ALA A 88 2.31 6.41 6.48
C ALA A 88 3.19 7.64 6.67
N GLU A 89 4.41 7.59 6.14
CA GLU A 89 5.37 8.68 6.24
C GLU A 89 5.89 9.08 4.86
N LYS A 90 5.94 10.40 4.61
CA LYS A 90 6.52 10.99 3.39
C LYS A 90 7.85 11.67 3.72
N PHE A 91 8.90 11.28 3.00
CA PHE A 91 10.23 11.89 3.07
C PHE A 91 10.60 12.52 1.73
N GLU A 92 10.87 13.82 1.75
CA GLU A 92 11.47 14.53 0.61
C GLU A 92 12.99 14.49 0.80
N ILE A 93 13.66 13.56 0.12
CA ILE A 93 15.10 13.34 0.24
C ILE A 93 15.88 14.44 -0.48
N SER A 94 15.34 14.90 -1.61
CA SER A 94 15.81 16.06 -2.37
C SER A 94 14.67 16.60 -3.22
N GLU A 95 14.87 17.73 -3.91
CA GLU A 95 13.90 18.31 -4.84
C GLU A 95 13.36 17.31 -5.88
N ASN A 96 14.18 16.34 -6.27
CA ASN A 96 13.85 15.33 -7.29
C ASN A 96 13.61 13.93 -6.72
N THR A 97 13.66 13.73 -5.40
CA THR A 97 13.56 12.39 -4.79
C THR A 97 12.63 12.39 -3.59
N THR A 98 11.56 11.59 -3.69
CA THR A 98 10.58 11.40 -2.61
C THR A 98 10.46 9.93 -2.27
N VAL A 99 10.37 9.63 -0.99
CA VAL A 99 10.08 8.29 -0.47
C VAL A 99 8.80 8.34 0.35
N ILE A 100 7.88 7.42 0.09
CA ILE A 100 6.65 7.27 0.87
C ILE A 100 6.62 5.85 1.41
N VAL A 101 6.46 5.68 2.71
CA VAL A 101 6.49 4.36 3.35
C VAL A 101 5.25 4.15 4.19
N TYR A 102 4.73 2.94 4.14
CA TYR A 102 3.64 2.43 4.97
C TYR A 102 4.12 1.21 5.74
N ALA A 103 3.79 1.16 7.04
CA ALA A 103 4.03 -0.01 7.87
C ALA A 103 2.91 -0.18 8.91
N SER A 104 2.39 -1.39 9.02
CA SER A 104 1.45 -1.74 10.08
C SER A 104 2.17 -1.82 11.43
N ALA A 105 1.44 -1.39 12.47
CA ALA A 105 1.87 -1.42 13.86
C ALA A 105 0.81 -2.11 14.74
N ASN A 106 1.08 -2.21 16.04
CA ASN A 106 0.16 -2.85 16.98
C ASN A 106 -1.00 -1.92 17.34
N ILE A 107 -2.08 -2.01 16.55
CA ILE A 107 -3.23 -1.12 16.64
C ILE A 107 -4.44 -1.89 17.21
N ASN A 108 -4.90 -1.48 18.39
CA ASN A 108 -6.16 -1.94 18.95
C ASN A 108 -7.32 -1.16 18.31
N ASP A 109 -8.13 -1.83 17.52
CA ASP A 109 -9.34 -1.30 16.89
C ASP A 109 -10.61 -1.94 17.47
N HIS A 110 -10.50 -2.65 18.59
CA HIS A 110 -11.60 -3.35 19.25
C HIS A 110 -12.37 -4.33 18.36
N ASN A 111 -11.74 -4.88 17.31
CA ASN A 111 -12.36 -5.93 16.51
C ASN A 111 -12.49 -7.21 17.34
N ARG A 112 -13.73 -7.56 17.73
CA ARG A 112 -14.00 -8.74 18.59
C ARG A 112 -13.63 -10.09 17.95
N SER A 113 -13.55 -10.13 16.62
CA SER A 113 -13.19 -11.34 15.85
C SER A 113 -11.69 -11.45 15.62
N ASP A 114 -10.94 -10.36 15.74
CA ASP A 114 -9.49 -10.37 15.57
C ASP A 114 -8.78 -10.71 16.89
N LYS A 115 -8.32 -11.96 16.96
CA LYS A 115 -7.52 -12.46 18.09
C LYS A 115 -6.03 -12.57 17.73
N LYS A 116 -5.62 -12.13 16.55
CA LYS A 116 -4.26 -12.35 16.07
C LYS A 116 -3.33 -11.29 16.61
N PHE A 117 -2.24 -11.75 17.23
CA PHE A 117 -1.10 -10.88 17.51
C PHE A 117 -0.25 -10.81 16.24
N TYR A 118 -0.24 -9.64 15.61
CA TYR A 118 0.64 -9.40 14.47
C TYR A 118 2.04 -9.00 14.96
N LYS A 119 3.06 -9.53 14.28
CA LYS A 119 4.45 -9.12 14.47
C LYS A 119 5.01 -8.77 13.09
N ASN A 120 5.43 -7.52 12.92
CA ASN A 120 6.14 -7.08 11.74
C ASN A 120 7.52 -7.73 11.71
N THR A 121 7.79 -8.53 10.69
CA THR A 121 9.04 -9.29 10.50
C THR A 121 10.12 -8.49 9.77
N ILE A 122 9.76 -7.36 9.14
CA ILE A 122 10.69 -6.51 8.38
C ILE A 122 11.11 -5.29 9.20
N LEU A 123 10.14 -4.60 9.79
CA LEU A 123 10.36 -3.40 10.59
C LEU A 123 10.10 -3.72 12.07
N GLU A 124 11.10 -4.31 12.74
CA GLU A 124 10.94 -4.78 14.12
C GLU A 124 10.54 -3.65 15.10
N SER A 125 11.02 -2.42 14.85
CA SER A 125 10.68 -1.24 15.66
C SER A 125 9.19 -0.91 15.62
N ALA A 126 8.46 -1.26 14.55
CA ALA A 126 7.00 -1.07 14.48
C ALA A 126 6.24 -1.90 15.53
N ASN A 127 6.82 -3.00 16.01
CA ASN A 127 6.21 -3.84 17.04
C ASN A 127 6.15 -3.16 18.42
N LEU A 128 7.01 -2.16 18.65
CA LEU A 128 7.02 -1.36 19.88
C LEU A 128 5.90 -0.32 19.88
N PHE A 129 5.45 0.10 18.70
CA PHE A 129 4.42 1.11 18.57
C PHE A 129 3.04 0.49 18.84
N LYS A 130 2.41 0.94 19.93
CA LYS A 130 1.09 0.50 20.37
C LYS A 130 0.14 1.68 20.46
N THR A 131 -1.05 1.55 19.89
CA THR A 131 -2.09 2.55 20.05
C THR A 131 -3.47 1.97 19.85
N GLU A 132 -4.47 2.69 20.33
CA GLU A 132 -5.87 2.40 20.11
C GLU A 132 -6.50 3.37 19.10
N VAL A 133 -7.51 2.89 18.37
CA VAL A 133 -8.33 3.66 17.43
C VAL A 133 -9.80 3.36 17.73
N ASN A 134 -10.62 4.41 17.84
CA ASN A 134 -12.08 4.27 17.89
C ASN A 134 -12.59 3.94 16.47
N SER A 135 -12.61 2.64 16.15
CA SER A 135 -13.01 2.13 14.84
C SER A 135 -14.53 2.13 14.63
N GLU A 136 -14.95 1.91 13.39
CA GLU A 136 -16.35 1.81 13.03
C GLU A 136 -17.03 0.54 13.57
N ILE A 137 -18.36 0.55 13.63
CA ILE A 137 -19.14 -0.53 14.25
C ILE A 137 -18.93 -1.89 13.57
N ASP A 138 -18.80 -1.90 12.24
CA ASP A 138 -18.55 -3.11 11.44
C ASP A 138 -17.19 -3.75 11.78
N ILE A 139 -16.16 -2.94 12.04
CA ILE A 139 -14.86 -3.40 12.53
C ILE A 139 -14.98 -3.96 13.93
N ARG A 140 -15.61 -3.22 14.86
CA ARG A 140 -15.77 -3.69 16.24
C ARG A 140 -16.58 -4.98 16.33
N ASN A 141 -17.58 -5.13 15.46
CA ASN A 141 -18.38 -6.33 15.31
C ASN A 141 -17.63 -7.48 14.63
N GLY A 142 -16.44 -7.23 14.08
CA GLY A 142 -15.63 -8.21 13.40
C GLY A 142 -16.22 -8.72 12.09
N GLU A 143 -16.98 -7.86 11.40
CA GLU A 143 -17.56 -8.12 10.08
C GLU A 143 -16.50 -8.04 8.97
N LEU A 144 -15.40 -7.34 9.25
CA LEU A 144 -14.28 -7.12 8.34
C LEU A 144 -13.06 -7.91 8.80
N LYS A 145 -12.29 -8.44 7.83
CA LYS A 145 -11.03 -9.15 8.09
C LYS A 145 -9.87 -8.16 8.15
N LYS A 146 -9.20 -8.10 9.30
CA LYS A 146 -7.98 -7.29 9.47
C LYS A 146 -6.79 -7.94 8.75
N LEU A 147 -6.02 -7.11 8.06
CA LEU A 147 -4.78 -7.43 7.39
C LEU A 147 -3.65 -6.55 7.96
N PHE A 148 -2.43 -6.92 7.64
CA PHE A 148 -1.23 -6.19 8.05
C PHE A 148 -0.25 -6.11 6.88
N VAL A 149 0.39 -4.96 6.75
CA VAL A 149 1.42 -4.68 5.74
C VAL A 149 2.75 -4.55 6.48
N ASN A 150 3.70 -5.46 6.22
CA ASN A 150 5.02 -5.40 6.86
C ASN A 150 5.77 -4.15 6.41
N LEU A 151 5.78 -3.93 5.09
CA LEU A 151 6.37 -2.75 4.49
C LEU A 151 5.72 -2.51 3.13
N LEU A 152 5.35 -1.28 2.84
CA LEU A 152 5.03 -0.83 1.48
C LEU A 152 5.71 0.52 1.26
N GLY A 153 6.70 0.56 0.38
CA GLY A 153 7.52 1.72 0.11
C GLY A 153 7.47 2.12 -1.36
N PHE A 154 7.37 3.41 -1.62
CA PHE A 154 7.50 4.01 -2.93
C PHE A 154 8.73 4.91 -2.93
N PHE A 155 9.69 4.61 -3.80
CA PHE A 155 10.82 5.47 -4.10
C PHE A 155 10.57 6.10 -5.47
N ILE A 156 10.44 7.43 -5.48
CA ILE A 156 10.01 8.21 -6.64
C ILE A 156 11.13 9.18 -6.97
N LYS A 157 11.74 9.03 -8.13
CA LYS A 157 12.85 9.86 -8.59
C LYS A 157 12.50 10.54 -9.91
N LYS A 158 12.55 11.87 -9.91
CA LYS A 158 12.42 12.67 -11.13
C LYS A 158 13.75 12.66 -11.88
N GLU A 159 13.68 12.28 -13.15
CA GLU A 159 14.76 12.37 -14.13
C GLU A 159 14.36 13.40 -15.20
N ASP A 160 15.25 13.74 -16.13
CA ASP A 160 14.99 14.81 -17.10
C ASP A 160 13.74 14.55 -17.96
N GLU A 161 13.60 13.32 -18.46
CA GLU A 161 12.53 12.94 -19.41
C GLU A 161 11.45 12.04 -18.81
N HIS A 162 11.63 11.57 -17.58
CA HIS A 162 10.77 10.54 -16.96
C HIS A 162 10.81 10.60 -15.43
N VAL A 163 9.96 9.77 -14.81
CA VAL A 163 9.99 9.48 -13.40
C VAL A 163 10.28 8.00 -13.22
N ASP A 164 11.33 7.69 -12.46
CA ASP A 164 11.60 6.34 -11.99
C ASP A 164 10.78 6.09 -10.73
N LEU A 165 9.91 5.08 -10.80
CA LEU A 165 9.09 4.62 -9.69
C LEU A 165 9.52 3.22 -9.29
N THR A 166 10.03 3.08 -8.07
CA THR A 166 10.30 1.79 -7.45
C THR A 166 9.31 1.58 -6.31
N CYS A 167 8.54 0.50 -6.36
CA CYS A 167 7.73 0.02 -5.26
C CYS A 167 8.41 -1.19 -4.61
N VAL A 168 8.41 -1.22 -3.28
CA VAL A 168 8.83 -2.39 -2.50
C VAL A 168 7.68 -2.74 -1.56
N SER A 169 7.16 -3.95 -1.67
CA SER A 169 6.14 -4.47 -0.76
C SER A 169 6.67 -5.70 -0.04
N SER A 170 6.24 -5.87 1.20
CA SER A 170 6.46 -7.10 1.95
C SER A 170 5.20 -7.48 2.69
N GLU A 171 4.83 -8.74 2.51
CA GLU A 171 3.61 -9.32 3.03
C GLU A 171 3.90 -10.71 3.61
N ASP A 172 3.06 -11.11 4.56
CA ASP A 172 2.95 -12.51 4.97
C ASP A 172 2.18 -13.26 3.88
N GLU A 173 2.65 -14.44 3.48
CA GLU A 173 2.12 -15.33 2.43
C GLU A 173 0.62 -15.63 2.59
N HIS A 174 0.04 -15.40 3.77
CA HIS A 174 -1.39 -15.58 4.09
C HIS A 174 -2.25 -14.31 3.91
N VAL A 175 -1.65 -13.20 3.48
CA VAL A 175 -2.33 -11.93 3.18
C VAL A 175 -2.64 -11.88 1.70
N ASP A 176 -3.89 -11.56 1.37
CA ASP A 176 -4.33 -11.44 -0.01
C ASP A 176 -3.72 -10.17 -0.63
N LEU A 177 -2.68 -10.40 -1.45
CA LEU A 177 -1.86 -9.45 -2.22
C LEU A 177 -2.67 -8.51 -3.11
N THR A 178 -3.96 -8.77 -3.30
CA THR A 178 -4.84 -8.01 -4.19
C THR A 178 -4.94 -6.53 -3.77
N CYS A 179 -4.89 -6.21 -2.46
CA CYS A 179 -5.01 -4.81 -2.03
C CYS A 179 -3.76 -3.97 -2.33
N VAL A 180 -2.56 -4.50 -2.09
CA VAL A 180 -1.30 -3.78 -2.29
C VAL A 180 -0.92 -3.74 -3.75
N SER A 181 -1.12 -4.85 -4.48
CA SER A 181 -0.95 -4.89 -5.93
C SER A 181 -1.90 -3.92 -6.65
N SER A 182 -3.15 -3.76 -6.18
CA SER A 182 -4.08 -2.77 -6.71
C SER A 182 -3.62 -1.32 -6.48
N ILE A 183 -2.97 -1.01 -5.35
CA ILE A 183 -2.39 0.32 -5.10
C ILE A 183 -1.25 0.58 -6.09
N TYR A 184 -0.37 -0.41 -6.29
CA TYR A 184 0.72 -0.30 -7.27
C TYR A 184 0.20 -0.15 -8.70
N ASP A 185 -0.78 -0.97 -9.10
CA ASP A 185 -1.35 -0.94 -10.44
C ASP A 185 -2.14 0.34 -10.69
N ASN A 186 -2.77 0.94 -9.67
CA ASN A 186 -3.38 2.26 -9.80
C ASN A 186 -2.37 3.31 -10.23
N VAL A 187 -1.22 3.37 -9.54
CA VAL A 187 -0.15 4.35 -9.80
C VAL A 187 0.56 4.04 -11.13
N SER A 188 0.76 2.76 -11.42
CA SER A 188 1.46 2.31 -12.63
C SER A 188 0.61 2.43 -13.91
N ASN A 189 -0.71 2.24 -13.80
CA ASN A 189 -1.66 2.32 -14.91
C ASN A 189 -2.27 3.71 -15.09
N ALA A 190 -1.75 4.75 -14.42
CA ALA A 190 -2.00 6.16 -14.80
C ALA A 190 -1.58 6.45 -16.27
N LYS A 191 -0.97 5.47 -16.95
CA LYS A 191 -1.01 5.30 -18.40
C LYS A 191 -2.02 4.18 -18.80
N ASN A 192 -3.19 4.61 -19.29
CA ASN A 192 -4.09 3.86 -20.19
C ASN A 192 -5.14 2.90 -19.56
N PRO A 193 -6.43 3.30 -19.45
CA PRO A 193 -7.50 2.47 -18.88
C PRO A 193 -7.93 1.26 -19.74
N PHE A 194 -7.36 1.03 -20.93
CA PHE A 194 -7.83 0.01 -21.87
C PHE A 194 -7.03 -1.30 -21.92
N THR A 195 -5.89 -1.44 -21.21
CA THR A 195 -4.97 -2.57 -21.48
C THR A 195 -5.25 -3.86 -20.67
N LYS A 196 -6.24 -3.89 -19.78
CA LYS A 196 -6.60 -5.11 -19.01
C LYS A 196 -7.80 -5.91 -19.55
N MET A 197 -8.48 -5.46 -20.60
CA MET A 197 -9.58 -6.24 -21.22
C MET A 197 -9.14 -7.31 -22.23
N CYS A 198 -7.84 -7.42 -22.55
CA CYS A 198 -7.34 -8.42 -23.51
C CYS A 198 -6.40 -9.45 -22.87
N LYS A 199 -6.78 -9.98 -21.70
CA LYS A 199 -6.28 -11.27 -21.22
C LYS A 199 -7.46 -12.14 -20.79
N ALA A 200 -8.15 -12.65 -21.80
CA ALA A 200 -8.93 -13.88 -21.74
C ALA A 200 -8.21 -14.90 -22.63
#